data_AF-A0A3P6CR64-F1
#
_entry.id   AF-A0A3P6CR64-F1
#
_cell.length_a   1.000
_cell.length_b   1.000
_cell.length_c   1.000
_cell.angle_alpha   90.00
_cell.angle_beta   90.00
_cell.angle_gamma   90.00
#
_symmetry.space_group_name_H-M   'P 1'
#
loop_
_entity.id
_entity.type
_entity.pdbx_description
1 polymer ?
#
loop_
_entity_poly.entity_id
_entity_poly.type
_entity_poly.pdbx_seq_one_letter_code
_entity_poly.pdbx_strand_id
1 'polypeptide(L)' 'MDEKLVKKRRIVLVPVPAQGHVTPIMQLGKALHSKGFSITVIQTQYNRVSSSKDFSDFNFLTIPNRF' A
#
# COMPACT_ATOMS: atom_id res chain seq x y z
N MET A 1 -6.00 19.47 26.55
CA MET A 1 -7.00 18.55 25.97
C MET A 1 -6.23 17.64 25.03
N ASP A 2 -5.84 16.49 25.57
CA ASP A 2 -4.91 15.56 24.96
C ASP A 2 -5.44 15.08 23.61
N GLU A 3 -4.78 15.51 22.54
CA GLU A 3 -4.92 14.93 21.21
C GLU A 3 -4.45 13.47 21.31
N LYS A 4 -5.36 12.58 21.72
CA LYS A 4 -5.20 11.15 21.49
C LYS A 4 -5.04 10.99 19.99
N LEU A 5 -3.79 10.96 19.52
CA LEU A 5 -3.39 10.47 18.22
C LEU A 5 -4.14 9.16 18.01
N VAL A 6 -5.26 9.22 17.30
CA VAL A 6 -6.04 8.05 16.94
C VAL A 6 -5.07 7.24 16.10
N LYS A 7 -4.50 6.19 16.71
CA LYS A 7 -3.43 5.40 16.12
C LYS A 7 -4.04 4.69 14.91
N LYS A 8 -4.00 5.36 13.75
CA LYS A 8 -4.59 4.87 12.50
C LYS A 8 -3.92 3.54 12.20
N ARG A 9 -4.68 2.45 12.26
CA ARG A 9 -4.13 1.10 12.10
C ARG A 9 -3.49 1.03 10.71
N ARG A 10 -2.20 0.68 10.68
CA ARG A 10 -1.41 0.65 9.45
C ARG A 10 -1.38 -0.78 8.90
N ILE A 11 -1.65 -0.91 7.61
CA ILE A 11 -1.57 -2.17 6.88
C ILE A 11 -0.47 -2.05 5.84
N VAL A 12 0.38 -3.08 5.80
CA VAL A 12 1.47 -3.18 4.83
C VAL A 12 1.09 -4.24 3.80
N LEU A 13 1.02 -3.83 2.53
CA LEU A 13 0.76 -4.69 1.38
C LEU A 13 2.09 -4.99 0.69
N VAL A 14 2.40 -6.28 0.51
CA VAL A 14 3.60 -6.75 -0.19
C VAL A 14 3.16 -7.52 -1.43
N PRO A 15 2.82 -6.84 -2.53
CA PRO A 15 2.49 -7.49 -3.79
C PRO A 15 3.67 -8.32 -4.30
N VAL A 16 3.44 -9.64 -4.40
CA VAL A 16 4.37 -10.56 -5.05
C VAL A 16 4.44 -10.20 -6.54
N PRO A 17 5.63 -10.16 -7.15
CA PRO A 17 5.83 -9.86 -8.56
C PRO A 17 5.41 -11.03 -9.47
N ALA A 18 4.19 -11.52 -9.30
CA ALA A 18 3.56 -12.53 -10.13
C ALA A 18 2.44 -11.88 -10.95
N GLN A 19 2.39 -12.19 -12.24
CA GLN A 19 1.38 -11.66 -13.16
C GLN A 19 -0.03 -11.89 -12.57
N GLY A 20 -0.86 -10.83 -12.55
CA GLY A 20 -2.24 -10.89 -12.05
C GLY A 20 -2.44 -10.69 -10.53
N HIS A 21 -1.39 -10.68 -9.70
CA HIS A 21 -1.53 -10.54 -8.24
C HIS A 21 -1.53 -9.09 -7.74
N VAL A 22 -1.01 -8.16 -8.53
CA VAL A 22 -0.91 -6.74 -8.16
C VAL A 22 -2.30 -6.09 -8.08
N THR A 23 -3.13 -6.23 -9.11
CA THR A 23 -4.44 -5.57 -9.17
C THR A 23 -5.37 -5.96 -8.01
N PRO A 24 -5.54 -7.25 -7.65
CA PRO A 24 -6.35 -7.65 -6.52
C PRO A 24 -5.83 -7.08 -5.18
N ILE A 25 -4.52 -7.05 -4.98
CA ILE A 25 -3.90 -6.49 -3.77
C ILE A 25 -4.15 -4.98 -3.67
N MET A 26 -4.06 -4.26 -4.78
CA MET A 26 -4.35 -2.82 -4.83
C MET A 26 -5.84 -2.53 -4.57
N GLN A 27 -6.76 -3.34 -5.13
CA GLN A 27 -8.20 -3.24 -4.85
C GLN A 27 -8.51 -3.53 -3.39
N LEU A 28 -7.87 -4.55 -2.79
CA LEU A 28 -7.97 -4.83 -1.37
C LEU A 28 -7.48 -3.65 -0.53
N GLY A 29 -6.37 -3.03 -0.91
CA GLY A 29 -5.88 -1.81 -0.28
C GLY A 29 -6.93 -0.69 -0.27
N LYS A 30 -7.65 -0.51 -1.38
CA LYS A 30 -8.70 0.53 -1.49
C LYS A 30 -9.86 0.26 -0.54
N ALA A 31 -10.31 -1.00 -0.46
CA ALA A 31 -11.35 -1.42 0.46
C ALA A 31 -10.94 -1.29 1.94
N LEU A 32 -9.65 -1.46 2.26
CA LEU A 32 -9.13 -1.27 3.61
C LEU A 32 -8.96 0.22 3.93
N HIS A 33 -8.53 1.03 2.96
CA HIS A 33 -8.42 2.48 3.14
C HIS A 33 -9.79 3.12 3.45
N SER A 34 -10.85 2.71 2.75
CA SER A 34 -12.21 3.21 3.01
C SER A 34 -12.74 2.85 4.40
N LYS A 35 -12.20 1.79 5.03
CA LYS A 35 -12.49 1.42 6.42
C LYS A 35 -11.66 2.19 7.46
N GLY A 36 -10.85 3.16 7.03
CA GLY A 36 -10.06 4.02 7.91
C GLY A 36 -8.64 3.52 8.20
N PHE A 37 -8.17 2.47 7.52
CA PHE A 37 -6.78 2.01 7.65
C PHE A 37 -5.82 2.90 6.87
N SER A 38 -4.59 3.04 7.35
CA SER A 38 -3.50 3.64 6.57
C SER A 38 -2.80 2.54 5.79
N ILE A 39 -2.70 2.68 4.47
CA ILE A 39 -2.13 1.65 3.60
C ILE A 39 -0.70 2.03 3.20
N THR A 40 0.21 1.07 3.30
CA THR A 40 1.57 1.17 2.79
C THR A 40 1.84 0.01 1.84
N VAL A 41 2.22 0.29 0.61
CA VAL A 41 2.53 -0.71 -0.42
C VAL A 41 4.04 -0.79 -0.56
N ILE A 42 4.59 -1.98 -0.32
CA ILE A 42 6.00 -2.26 -0.57
C ILE A 42 6.13 -2.75 -2.01
N GLN A 43 6.96 -2.07 -2.78
CA GLN A 43 7.25 -2.42 -4.16
C GLN A 43 8.75 -2.59 -4.36
N THR A 44 9.12 -3.43 -5.32
CA THR A 44 10.51 -3.52 -5.80
C THR A 44 10.66 -2.70 -7.08
N GLN A 45 11.90 -2.45 -7.50
CA GLN A 45 12.18 -1.79 -8.79
C GLN A 45 11.57 -2.51 -10.00
N TYR A 46 11.33 -3.82 -9.88
CA TYR A 46 10.75 -4.66 -10.94
C TYR A 46 9.22 -4.74 -10.89
N ASN A 47 8.59 -4.40 -9.76
CA ASN A 47 7.14 -4.45 -9.55
C ASN A 47 6.60 -3.08 -9.17
N ARG A 48 7.07 -2.04 -9.87
CA ARG A 48 6.65 -0.67 -9.60
C ARG A 48 5.20 -0.51 -10.05
N VAL A 49 4.31 -0.44 -9.07
CA VAL A 49 2.92 -0.11 -9.31
C VAL A 49 2.87 1.39 -9.56
N SER A 50 2.41 1.80 -10.74
CA SER A 50 2.19 3.20 -11.04
C SER A 50 1.35 3.80 -9.91
N SER A 51 1.87 4.83 -9.26
CA SER A 51 1.14 5.67 -8.31
C SER A 51 0.06 6.42 -9.10
N SER A 52 -0.96 5.68 -9.54
CA SER A 52 -2.13 6.21 -10.23
C SER A 52 -2.84 7.16 -9.28
N LYS A 53 -3.56 8.13 -9.84
CA LYS A 53 -4.40 9.07 -9.08
C LYS A 53 -5.33 8.35 -8.09
N ASP A 54 -5.73 7.12 -8.42
CA ASP A 54 -6.56 6.23 -7.59
C ASP A 54 -5.94 5.82 -6.25
N PHE A 55 -4.62 5.97 -6.08
CA PHE A 55 -3.87 5.55 -4.88
C PHE A 55 -3.06 6.69 -4.26
N SER A 56 -3.46 7.95 -4.50
CA SER A 56 -2.76 9.12 -3.97
C SER A 56 -2.69 9.14 -2.43
N ASP A 57 -3.65 8.49 -1.76
CA ASP A 57 -3.70 8.36 -0.30
C ASP A 57 -2.81 7.23 0.25
N PHE A 58 -2.15 6.45 -0.62
CA PHE A 58 -1.34 5.31 -0.23
C PHE A 58 0.12 5.71 -0.12
N ASN A 59 0.81 5.14 0.87
CA ASN A 59 2.25 5.29 0.97
C ASN A 59 2.94 4.20 0.17
N PHE A 60 3.79 4.56 -0.78
CA PHE A 60 4.58 3.58 -1.55
C PHE A 60 6.02 3.58 -1.04
N LEU A 61 6.51 2.41 -0.64
CA LEU A 61 7.90 2.21 -0.24
C LEU A 61 8.59 1.32 -1.28
N THR A 62 9.59 1.86 -1.95
CA THR A 62 10.41 1.09 -2.89
C THR A 62 11.60 0.50 -2.14
N ILE A 63 11.71 -0.83 -2.13
CA ILE A 63 12.87 -1.54 -1.60
C ILE A 63 13.77 -2.02 -2.75
N PRO A 64 15.10 -1.92 -2.61
CA PRO A 64 16.01 -2.49 -3.59
C PRO A 64 15.88 -4.02 -3.58
N ASN A 65 15.82 -4.62 -4.77
CA ASN A 65 15.90 -6.08 -4.87
C ASN A 65 17.36 -6.48 -4.64
N ARG A 66 17.64 -7.17 -3.53
CA ARG A 66 19.01 -7.57 -3.15
C ARG A 66 19.13 -9.08 -2.90
N PHE A 67 18.49 -9.85 -3.78
CA PHE A 67 18.68 -11.29 -3.92
C PHE A 67 19.48 -11.55 -5.19
#